data_AF-A0A375JCM0-F1
#
_entry.id   AF-A0A375JCM0-F1
#
_cell.length_a   1.000
_cell.length_b   1.000
_cell.length_c   1.000
_cell.angle_alpha   90.00
_cell.angle_beta   90.00
_cell.angle_gamma   90.00
#
_symmetry.space_group_name_H-M   'P 1'
#
loop_
_entity.id
_entity.type
_entity.pdbx_description
1 polymer ?
#
loop_
_entity_poly.entity_id
_entity_poly.type
_entity_poly.pdbx_seq_one_letter_code
_entity_poly.pdbx_strand_id
1 'polypeptide(L)'
;MDASGTFFFVVGPSGAGKDSLMDGARAALDDDYVFARRVITRPEDAGGEAHEAVSEVEFARRQANGEFLVTWDAHDLRYGLPCSLVSELERGRNVVANGSRAVIAELARRLPRFVVVLVTAPHDVLARRIAARGRESGAQVARRVARTGAALPPEVRCITVSNDSTLEVGRARFVQALRHGTRASGDQAPASRTNLMAKLRGEPLDEAAYVAVLQDAMAGRYTEAELTEFLVAATRSLGDQEVVALARARTAFTPRIDWDEPIVVDKHSIGGVPGSRITLIVVPIVAAYGLAMPKTSSRAITSAAGTADAMETVARVDLAHDDVRRCVAQARACIAWNGRLNHSVVDDVMNAITRPLRLDSRRWSVASILSKKYTAGATHVIVDLPYGAQTKLATRADAEALGAMFEHVGKGLGLHVRALVTDGSRPIGRGIGPALEVRDVRQVLANDPLAPADLREKALRFAGEIIAFDPRVGSAAAGRRIATALLDEGKASAAFARIAAAQGARAAPVAPGAHTCVVSAALAGRVAAIDGLRISGVARAAGAPRDAGAGIDLLCTFGTRVAQGQPLYRIHAGSDAALAAAAALARDGACSEAVRIDPD
;
A
#
# COMPACT_ATOMS: atom_id res chain seq x y z
N MET A 1 -22.18 24.62 32.32
CA MET A 1 -20.92 23.89 32.59
C MET A 1 -21.02 22.60 31.79
N ASP A 2 -20.53 22.60 30.55
CA ASP A 2 -20.83 21.55 29.55
C ASP A 2 -19.56 20.87 29.01
N ALA A 3 -18.53 20.76 29.86
CA ALA A 3 -17.22 20.23 29.49
C ALA A 3 -16.90 18.94 30.26
N SER A 4 -17.75 17.92 30.11
CA SER A 4 -17.38 16.56 30.52
C SER A 4 -16.55 15.91 29.40
N GLY A 5 -15.43 15.28 29.77
CA GLY A 5 -14.55 14.56 28.86
C GLY A 5 -15.21 13.33 28.26
N THR A 6 -14.58 12.73 27.23
CA THR A 6 -15.09 11.52 26.57
C THR A 6 -14.42 10.27 27.13
N PHE A 7 -15.21 9.24 27.42
CA PHE A 7 -14.70 7.93 27.82
C PHE A 7 -14.58 7.01 26.61
N PHE A 8 -13.35 6.69 26.24
CA PHE A 8 -12.98 5.77 25.17
C PHE A 8 -12.72 4.38 25.69
N PHE A 9 -13.49 3.42 25.21
CA PHE A 9 -13.36 2.03 25.60
C PHE A 9 -12.82 1.17 24.45
N VAL A 10 -11.58 0.73 24.60
CA VAL A 10 -10.81 0.05 23.56
C VAL A 10 -11.06 -1.45 23.62
N VAL A 11 -11.58 -2.01 22.54
CA VAL A 11 -11.88 -3.44 22.40
C VAL A 11 -11.37 -3.98 21.07
N GLY A 12 -11.22 -5.30 20.96
CA GLY A 12 -10.70 -5.93 19.74
C GLY A 12 -10.14 -7.32 20.00
N PRO A 13 -9.98 -8.16 18.96
CA PRO A 13 -9.49 -9.51 19.12
C PRO A 13 -8.07 -9.54 19.71
N SER A 14 -7.70 -10.68 20.29
CA SER A 14 -6.32 -10.91 20.73
C SER A 14 -5.37 -10.77 19.53
N GLY A 15 -4.22 -10.14 19.71
CA GLY A 15 -3.25 -9.90 18.61
C GLY A 15 -3.57 -8.69 17.72
N ALA A 16 -4.70 -7.99 17.92
CA ALA A 16 -5.02 -6.78 17.17
C ALA A 16 -4.08 -5.60 17.47
N GLY A 17 -3.26 -5.70 18.52
CA GLY A 17 -2.25 -4.71 18.88
C GLY A 17 -2.75 -3.56 19.75
N LYS A 18 -3.89 -3.73 20.45
CA LYS A 18 -4.50 -2.70 21.33
C LYS A 18 -3.49 -2.01 22.25
N ASP A 19 -2.74 -2.81 23.02
CA ASP A 19 -1.82 -2.29 24.03
C ASP A 19 -0.70 -1.47 23.38
N SER A 20 -0.12 -1.98 22.29
CA SER A 20 0.92 -1.27 21.52
C SER A 20 0.42 0.03 20.90
N LEU A 21 -0.85 0.08 20.47
CA LEU A 21 -1.46 1.32 19.97
C LEU A 21 -1.70 2.32 21.10
N MET A 22 -2.17 1.87 22.25
CA MET A 22 -2.40 2.70 23.43
C MET A 22 -1.09 3.27 23.98
N ASP A 23 -0.04 2.44 24.11
CA ASP A 23 1.27 2.89 24.56
C ASP A 23 1.89 3.91 23.59
N GLY A 24 1.77 3.67 22.28
CA GLY A 24 2.15 4.65 21.28
C GLY A 24 1.34 5.95 21.41
N ALA A 25 0.03 5.85 21.56
CA ALA A 25 -0.84 7.02 21.67
C ALA A 25 -0.54 7.86 22.91
N ARG A 26 -0.16 7.24 24.03
CA ARG A 26 0.25 7.94 25.27
C ARG A 26 1.38 8.93 25.02
N ALA A 27 2.32 8.61 24.13
CA ALA A 27 3.43 9.50 23.79
C ALA A 27 3.09 10.57 22.72
N ALA A 28 1.88 10.55 22.14
CA ALA A 28 1.46 11.47 21.06
C ALA A 28 0.25 12.35 21.41
N LEU A 29 -0.38 12.12 22.55
CA LEU A 29 -1.54 12.87 23.02
C LEU A 29 -1.15 13.79 24.17
N ASP A 30 -1.81 14.94 24.24
CA ASP A 30 -1.60 15.96 25.27
C ASP A 30 -2.18 15.52 26.64
N ASP A 31 -1.92 16.29 27.69
CA ASP A 31 -2.32 16.01 29.08
C ASP A 31 -3.86 15.96 29.30
N ASP A 32 -4.63 16.30 28.27
CA ASP A 32 -6.09 16.16 28.22
C ASP A 32 -6.55 14.70 28.08
N TYR A 33 -5.64 13.74 27.89
CA TYR A 33 -5.93 12.31 27.81
C TYR A 33 -5.32 11.52 28.97
N VAL A 34 -6.16 10.72 29.64
CA VAL A 34 -5.78 9.84 30.75
C VAL A 34 -5.96 8.40 30.34
N PHE A 35 -4.86 7.64 30.34
CA PHE A 35 -4.89 6.20 30.08
C PHE A 35 -5.20 5.45 31.38
N ALA A 36 -6.36 4.82 31.44
CA ALA A 36 -6.84 4.14 32.63
C ALA A 36 -5.95 2.94 33.00
N ARG A 37 -5.54 2.89 34.27
CA ARG A 37 -4.88 1.73 34.86
C ARG A 37 -5.95 0.78 35.39
N ARG A 38 -5.95 -0.46 34.91
CA ARG A 38 -6.89 -1.49 35.36
C ARG A 38 -6.45 -2.06 36.71
N VAL A 39 -7.41 -2.44 37.54
CA VAL A 39 -7.19 -3.26 38.74
C VAL A 39 -7.44 -4.71 38.36
N ILE A 40 -6.47 -5.60 38.57
CA ILE A 40 -6.54 -6.98 38.11
C ILE A 40 -6.08 -7.91 39.24
N THR A 41 -6.71 -9.09 39.39
CA THR A 41 -6.27 -10.12 40.34
C THR A 41 -5.01 -10.88 39.92
N ARG A 42 -4.21 -10.27 39.04
CA ARG A 42 -2.98 -10.84 38.49
C ARG A 42 -1.76 -10.32 39.25
N PRO A 43 -0.78 -11.17 39.60
CA PRO A 43 0.49 -10.74 40.16
C PRO A 43 1.26 -9.75 39.26
N GLU A 44 1.93 -8.77 39.89
CA GLU A 44 2.61 -7.66 39.22
C GLU A 44 3.82 -8.11 38.36
N ASP A 45 4.40 -9.26 38.69
CA ASP A 45 5.59 -9.88 38.10
C ASP A 45 5.30 -10.80 36.88
N ALA A 46 4.03 -11.02 36.53
CA ALA A 46 3.63 -11.93 35.45
C ALA A 46 3.88 -11.40 34.02
N GLY A 47 4.37 -10.15 33.89
CA GLY A 47 4.61 -9.46 32.62
C GLY A 47 3.32 -9.03 31.88
N GLY A 48 3.36 -7.88 31.20
CA GLY A 48 2.22 -7.34 30.45
C GLY A 48 2.08 -5.82 30.56
N GLU A 49 0.88 -5.31 30.33
CA GLU A 49 0.55 -3.89 30.50
C GLU A 49 0.66 -3.42 31.96
N ALA A 50 0.83 -2.10 32.15
CA ALA A 50 0.76 -1.48 33.48
C ALA A 50 -0.66 -1.60 34.07
N HIS A 51 -0.76 -2.24 35.24
CA HIS A 51 -2.01 -2.48 35.97
C HIS A 51 -1.76 -2.40 37.49
N GLU A 52 -2.82 -2.30 38.28
CA GLU A 52 -2.78 -2.46 39.74
C GLU A 52 -3.08 -3.92 40.09
N ALA A 53 -2.10 -4.61 40.67
CA ALA A 53 -2.25 -5.96 41.15
C ALA A 53 -2.92 -5.97 42.53
N VAL A 54 -4.00 -6.74 42.69
CA VAL A 54 -4.68 -6.94 43.98
C VAL A 54 -4.96 -8.43 44.20
N SER A 55 -5.14 -8.86 45.45
CA SER A 55 -5.61 -10.22 45.73
C SER A 55 -7.10 -10.37 45.40
N GLU A 56 -7.58 -11.59 45.21
CA GLU A 56 -9.02 -11.88 45.06
C GLU A 56 -9.85 -11.34 46.24
N VAL A 57 -9.31 -11.44 47.46
CA VAL A 57 -9.95 -10.93 48.69
C VAL A 57 -10.06 -9.41 48.65
N GLU A 58 -8.99 -8.73 48.26
CA GLU A 58 -8.97 -7.27 48.17
C GLU A 58 -9.87 -6.78 47.02
N PHE A 59 -9.86 -7.47 45.87
CA PHE A 59 -10.75 -7.15 44.76
C PHE A 59 -12.22 -7.25 45.18
N ALA A 60 -12.61 -8.33 45.86
CA ALA A 60 -13.96 -8.53 46.37
C ALA A 60 -14.36 -7.45 47.39
N ARG A 61 -13.44 -7.06 48.29
CA ARG A 61 -13.65 -5.96 49.26
C ARG A 61 -13.93 -4.64 48.55
N ARG A 62 -13.08 -4.27 47.58
CA ARG A 62 -13.22 -3.02 46.80
C ARG A 62 -14.50 -3.02 45.97
N GLN A 63 -14.86 -4.16 45.40
CA GLN A 63 -16.12 -4.33 44.66
C GLN A 63 -17.33 -4.15 45.58
N ALA A 64 -17.33 -4.74 46.78
CA ALA A 64 -18.40 -4.58 47.77
C ALA A 64 -18.54 -3.12 48.26
N ASN A 65 -17.43 -2.38 48.30
CA ASN A 65 -17.41 -0.96 48.67
C ASN A 65 -17.77 -0.01 47.51
N GLY A 66 -18.08 -0.52 46.31
CA GLY A 66 -18.43 0.30 45.16
C GLY A 66 -17.27 1.10 44.56
N GLU A 67 -16.03 0.66 44.77
CA GLU A 67 -14.82 1.36 44.29
C GLU A 67 -14.61 1.24 42.77
N PHE A 68 -15.39 0.40 42.08
CA PHE A 68 -15.29 0.15 40.63
C PHE A 68 -16.44 0.77 39.83
N LEU A 69 -16.09 1.44 38.74
CA LEU A 69 -17.02 1.88 37.70
C LEU A 69 -17.60 0.69 36.96
N VAL A 70 -16.79 -0.33 36.68
CA VAL A 70 -17.27 -1.60 36.13
C VAL A 70 -16.27 -2.72 36.42
N THR A 71 -16.76 -3.95 36.53
CA THR A 71 -15.95 -5.16 36.72
C THR A 71 -16.33 -6.24 35.73
N TRP A 72 -15.38 -7.09 35.34
CA TRP A 72 -15.65 -8.29 34.54
C TRP A 72 -14.64 -9.39 34.80
N ASP A 73 -15.03 -10.62 34.48
CA ASP A 73 -14.18 -11.80 34.55
C ASP A 73 -13.65 -12.18 33.16
N ALA A 74 -12.36 -12.52 33.07
CA ALA A 74 -11.77 -13.07 31.85
C ALA A 74 -10.50 -13.87 32.18
N HIS A 75 -10.29 -15.01 31.51
CA HIS A 75 -9.05 -15.79 31.68
C HIS A 75 -8.75 -16.15 33.15
N ASP A 76 -9.79 -16.51 33.91
CA ASP A 76 -9.72 -16.87 35.34
C ASP A 76 -9.18 -15.75 36.25
N LEU A 77 -9.26 -14.51 35.77
CA LEU A 77 -8.89 -13.29 36.50
C LEU A 77 -10.06 -12.31 36.52
N ARG A 78 -10.11 -11.49 37.58
CA ARG A 78 -11.04 -10.37 37.70
C ARG A 78 -10.39 -9.08 37.28
N TYR A 79 -11.15 -8.24 36.58
CA TYR A 79 -10.72 -6.94 36.10
C TYR A 79 -11.71 -5.88 36.58
N GLY A 80 -11.18 -4.74 37.01
CA GLY A 80 -11.95 -3.60 37.46
C GLY A 80 -11.40 -2.30 36.88
N LEU A 81 -12.31 -1.40 36.52
CA LEU A 81 -11.99 -0.01 36.24
C LEU A 81 -12.42 0.85 37.44
N PRO A 82 -11.51 1.62 38.07
CA PRO A 82 -11.85 2.41 39.25
C PRO A 82 -12.91 3.50 38.98
N CYS A 83 -13.75 3.80 39.98
CA CYS A 83 -14.69 4.93 39.95
C CYS A 83 -13.98 6.29 39.83
N SER A 84 -12.71 6.40 40.25
CA SER A 84 -11.93 7.64 40.14
C SER A 84 -11.81 8.17 38.70
N LEU A 85 -11.97 7.30 37.70
CA LEU A 85 -12.00 7.69 36.29
C LEU A 85 -13.18 8.60 35.94
N VAL A 86 -14.28 8.55 36.70
CA VAL A 86 -15.42 9.46 36.49
C VAL A 86 -15.04 10.89 36.82
N SER A 87 -14.30 11.09 37.92
CA SER A 87 -13.80 12.42 38.31
C SER A 87 -12.83 13.01 37.28
N GLU A 88 -12.15 12.18 36.50
CA GLU A 88 -11.31 12.62 35.38
C GLU A 88 -12.14 13.20 34.23
N LEU A 89 -13.25 12.53 33.89
CA LEU A 89 -14.21 13.03 32.91
C LEU A 89 -14.86 14.34 33.38
N GLU A 90 -15.19 14.46 34.67
CA GLU A 90 -15.76 15.68 35.25
C GLU A 90 -14.79 16.87 35.19
N ARG A 91 -13.47 16.61 35.21
CA ARG A 91 -12.42 17.62 34.97
C ARG A 91 -12.22 17.97 33.50
N GLY A 92 -13.02 17.41 32.60
CA GLY A 92 -12.91 17.62 31.16
C GLY A 92 -11.86 16.75 30.46
N ARG A 93 -11.14 15.88 31.20
CA ARG A 93 -10.14 14.99 30.62
C ARG A 93 -10.79 13.79 29.94
N ASN A 94 -10.24 13.36 28.81
CA ASN A 94 -10.66 12.18 28.08
C ASN A 94 -10.03 10.94 28.70
N VAL A 95 -10.82 9.91 28.99
CA VAL A 95 -10.31 8.65 29.56
C VAL A 95 -10.21 7.60 28.47
N VAL A 96 -9.06 6.93 28.35
CA VAL A 96 -8.86 5.80 27.42
C VAL A 96 -8.63 4.52 28.22
N ALA A 97 -9.57 3.58 28.13
CA ALA A 97 -9.55 2.34 28.91
C ALA A 97 -9.59 1.10 28.01
N ASN A 98 -8.73 0.12 28.30
CA ASN A 98 -8.72 -1.19 27.66
C ASN A 98 -9.72 -2.10 28.37
N GLY A 99 -10.57 -2.84 27.65
CA GLY A 99 -11.50 -3.75 28.34
C GLY A 99 -12.20 -4.79 27.48
N SER A 100 -13.22 -5.41 28.08
CA SER A 100 -14.00 -6.51 27.49
C SER A 100 -15.31 -6.01 26.89
N ARG A 101 -15.74 -6.61 25.77
CA ARG A 101 -17.06 -6.31 25.18
C ARG A 101 -18.22 -6.59 26.13
N ALA A 102 -18.03 -7.47 27.12
CA ALA A 102 -19.06 -7.86 28.09
C ALA A 102 -19.63 -6.68 28.89
N VAL A 103 -18.84 -5.61 29.10
CA VAL A 103 -19.22 -4.48 29.96
C VAL A 103 -19.65 -3.23 29.20
N ILE A 104 -19.68 -3.29 27.86
CA ILE A 104 -20.01 -2.15 27.01
C ILE A 104 -21.42 -1.63 27.29
N ALA A 105 -22.41 -2.52 27.41
CA ALA A 105 -23.80 -2.14 27.65
C ALA A 105 -24.02 -1.51 29.04
N GLU A 106 -23.19 -1.85 30.01
CA GLU A 106 -23.23 -1.22 31.33
C GLU A 106 -22.59 0.17 31.29
N LEU A 107 -21.39 0.29 30.72
CA LEU A 107 -20.69 1.56 30.59
C LEU A 107 -21.49 2.58 29.77
N ALA A 108 -22.12 2.15 28.68
CA ALA A 108 -22.95 3.02 27.85
C ALA A 108 -24.16 3.60 28.60
N ARG A 109 -24.71 2.89 29.59
CA ARG A 109 -25.81 3.41 30.43
C ARG A 109 -25.33 4.38 31.51
N ARG A 110 -24.08 4.23 31.97
CA ARG A 110 -23.52 5.00 33.09
C ARG A 110 -22.76 6.25 32.65
N LEU A 111 -22.29 6.30 31.41
CA LEU A 111 -21.41 7.36 30.91
C LEU A 111 -22.10 8.14 29.78
N PRO A 112 -22.33 9.45 29.94
CA PRO A 112 -23.04 10.25 28.95
C PRO A 112 -22.26 10.45 27.64
N ARG A 113 -20.91 10.44 27.69
CA ARG A 113 -20.01 10.55 26.53
C ARG A 113 -19.13 9.32 26.42
N PHE A 114 -19.70 8.26 25.85
CA PHE A 114 -19.04 6.96 25.73
C PHE A 114 -18.79 6.58 24.26
N VAL A 115 -17.55 6.24 23.93
CA VAL A 115 -17.14 5.84 22.58
C VAL A 115 -16.38 4.52 22.66
N VAL A 116 -16.80 3.54 21.87
CA VAL A 116 -16.07 2.28 21.71
C VAL A 116 -15.05 2.43 20.58
N VAL A 117 -13.79 2.10 20.84
CA VAL A 117 -12.75 2.03 19.81
C VAL A 117 -12.47 0.56 19.50
N LEU A 118 -12.95 0.08 18.37
CA LEU A 118 -12.78 -1.29 17.93
C LEU A 118 -11.50 -1.43 17.10
N VAL A 119 -10.45 -1.99 17.70
CA VAL A 119 -9.20 -2.28 16.99
C VAL A 119 -9.32 -3.62 16.24
N THR A 120 -9.08 -3.62 14.93
CA THR A 120 -9.16 -4.80 14.06
C THR A 120 -7.83 -5.04 13.35
N ALA A 121 -7.60 -6.26 12.89
CA ALA A 121 -6.54 -6.60 11.95
C ALA A 121 -6.97 -7.83 11.14
N PRO A 122 -6.46 -8.01 9.90
CA PRO A 122 -6.73 -9.19 9.10
C PRO A 122 -6.36 -10.49 9.83
N HIS A 123 -7.12 -11.57 9.57
CA HIS A 123 -6.95 -12.86 10.26
C HIS A 123 -5.52 -13.42 10.14
N ASP A 124 -4.84 -13.21 9.01
CA ASP A 124 -3.46 -13.63 8.79
C ASP A 124 -2.44 -12.80 9.60
N VAL A 125 -2.74 -11.52 9.83
CA VAL A 125 -1.93 -10.63 10.69
C VAL A 125 -2.11 -11.01 12.16
N LEU A 126 -3.35 -11.24 12.60
CA LEU A 126 -3.66 -11.72 13.94
C LEU A 126 -2.97 -13.06 14.22
N ALA A 127 -3.09 -14.01 13.29
CA ALA A 127 -2.48 -15.33 13.41
C ALA A 127 -0.95 -15.23 13.55
N ARG A 128 -0.29 -14.42 12.70
CA ARG A 128 1.17 -14.19 12.80
C ARG A 128 1.57 -13.56 14.12
N ARG A 129 0.86 -12.53 14.58
CA ARG A 129 1.17 -11.82 15.84
C ARG A 129 0.94 -12.70 17.06
N ILE A 130 -0.07 -13.56 17.04
CA ILE A 130 -0.32 -14.53 18.11
C ILE A 130 0.75 -15.63 18.08
N ALA A 131 1.06 -16.17 16.90
CA ALA A 131 2.09 -17.22 16.74
C ALA A 131 3.49 -16.74 17.16
N ALA A 132 3.84 -15.48 16.85
CA ALA A 132 5.12 -14.87 17.25
C ALA A 132 5.33 -14.78 18.77
N ARG A 133 4.29 -14.95 19.59
CA ARG A 133 4.40 -14.97 21.06
C ARG A 133 4.89 -16.32 21.61
N GLY A 134 4.98 -17.36 20.78
CA GLY A 134 5.61 -18.64 21.12
C GLY A 134 4.90 -19.49 22.18
N ARG A 135 3.65 -19.16 22.56
CA ARG A 135 2.93 -19.79 23.68
C ARG A 135 1.78 -20.73 23.25
N GLU A 136 1.51 -20.92 21.96
CA GLU A 136 0.30 -21.60 21.45
C GLU A 136 0.56 -22.40 20.16
N SER A 137 -0.13 -23.53 19.98
CA SER A 137 -0.10 -24.36 18.76
C SER A 137 -0.96 -23.77 17.63
N GLY A 138 -0.68 -24.12 16.37
CA GLY A 138 -1.38 -23.56 15.20
C GLY A 138 -2.91 -23.72 15.22
N ALA A 139 -3.43 -24.81 15.79
CA ALA A 139 -4.87 -25.03 15.96
C ALA A 139 -5.50 -24.14 17.05
N GLN A 140 -4.75 -23.80 18.10
CA GLN A 140 -5.19 -22.88 19.15
C GLN A 140 -5.21 -21.43 18.64
N VAL A 141 -4.23 -21.04 17.82
CA VAL A 141 -4.21 -19.73 17.14
C VAL A 141 -5.42 -19.58 16.21
N ALA A 142 -5.71 -20.57 15.37
CA ALA A 142 -6.84 -20.53 14.45
C ALA A 142 -8.19 -20.39 15.17
N ARG A 143 -8.41 -21.14 16.26
CA ARG A 143 -9.64 -21.02 17.08
C ARG A 143 -9.77 -19.64 17.72
N ARG A 144 -8.66 -19.03 18.15
CA ARG A 144 -8.64 -17.71 18.78
C ARG A 144 -8.89 -16.57 17.78
N VAL A 145 -8.42 -16.75 16.55
CA VAL A 145 -8.66 -15.85 15.42
C VAL A 145 -10.10 -15.95 14.89
N ALA A 146 -10.73 -17.13 15.02
CA ALA A 146 -12.11 -17.39 14.60
C ALA A 146 -13.20 -17.02 15.64
N ARG A 147 -12.83 -16.67 16.89
CA ARG A 147 -13.80 -16.21 17.89
C ARG A 147 -14.34 -14.82 17.52
N THR A 148 -15.53 -14.80 16.93
CA THR A 148 -16.34 -13.59 16.81
C THR A 148 -16.85 -13.22 18.21
N GLY A 149 -16.34 -12.13 18.78
CA GLY A 149 -16.85 -11.62 20.06
C GLY A 149 -18.31 -11.17 19.94
N ALA A 150 -18.99 -11.02 21.07
CA ALA A 150 -20.37 -10.52 21.13
C ALA A 150 -20.56 -9.25 20.26
N ALA A 151 -21.70 -9.16 19.60
CA ALA A 151 -22.08 -7.99 18.82
C ALA A 151 -22.13 -6.74 19.70
N LEU A 152 -21.66 -5.61 19.16
CA LEU A 152 -21.74 -4.33 19.86
C LEU A 152 -23.19 -3.84 19.84
N PRO A 153 -23.70 -3.25 20.94
CA PRO A 153 -25.03 -2.62 20.93
C PRO A 153 -25.09 -1.53 19.84
N PRO A 154 -26.13 -1.50 19.00
CA PRO A 154 -26.22 -0.59 17.86
C PRO A 154 -26.31 0.89 18.27
N GLU A 155 -26.73 1.19 19.50
CA GLU A 155 -26.87 2.55 20.01
C GLU A 155 -25.54 3.17 20.48
N VAL A 156 -24.46 2.38 20.55
CA VAL A 156 -23.16 2.84 21.05
C VAL A 156 -22.29 3.34 19.91
N ARG A 157 -21.83 4.59 20.00
CA ARG A 157 -20.87 5.17 19.05
C ARG A 157 -19.59 4.32 19.03
N CYS A 158 -19.31 3.71 17.88
CA CYS A 158 -18.16 2.85 17.67
C CYS A 158 -17.28 3.40 16.55
N ILE A 159 -15.98 3.50 16.79
CA ILE A 159 -14.97 3.88 15.79
C ILE A 159 -14.06 2.69 15.56
N THR A 160 -13.96 2.23 14.32
CA THR A 160 -13.11 1.07 13.97
C THR A 160 -11.71 1.54 13.56
N VAL A 161 -10.68 0.92 14.13
CA VAL A 161 -9.27 1.20 13.83
C VAL A 161 -8.62 -0.06 13.25
N SER A 162 -8.28 -0.01 11.96
CA SER A 162 -7.55 -1.11 11.31
C SER A 162 -6.04 -1.00 11.56
N ASN A 163 -5.49 -2.01 12.26
CA ASN A 163 -4.08 -2.20 12.50
C ASN A 163 -3.49 -3.30 11.57
N ASP A 164 -3.68 -3.08 10.27
CA ASP A 164 -3.33 -4.00 9.17
C ASP A 164 -1.94 -3.79 8.56
N SER A 165 -1.24 -2.72 8.96
CA SER A 165 0.03 -2.27 8.38
C SER A 165 1.11 -2.16 9.46
N THR A 166 1.98 -1.14 9.38
CA THR A 166 3.01 -0.83 10.38
C THR A 166 2.38 -0.28 11.66
N LEU A 167 3.10 -0.45 12.78
CA LEU A 167 2.65 0.08 14.08
C LEU A 167 2.50 1.62 14.05
N GLU A 168 3.36 2.32 13.31
CA GLU A 168 3.27 3.78 13.15
C GLU A 168 1.96 4.21 12.48
N VAL A 169 1.58 3.54 11.40
CA VAL A 169 0.31 3.79 10.69
C VAL A 169 -0.87 3.45 11.59
N GLY A 170 -0.82 2.30 12.27
CA GLY A 170 -1.84 1.91 13.25
C GLY A 170 -1.99 2.93 14.38
N ARG A 171 -0.88 3.44 14.92
CA ARG A 171 -0.84 4.47 15.98
C ARG A 171 -1.46 5.78 15.49
N ALA A 172 -1.11 6.23 14.30
CA ALA A 172 -1.67 7.45 13.72
C ALA A 172 -3.20 7.34 13.57
N ARG A 173 -3.71 6.21 13.06
CA ARG A 173 -5.15 5.92 12.95
C ARG A 173 -5.83 5.87 14.32
N PHE A 174 -5.18 5.27 15.31
CA PHE A 174 -5.73 5.18 16.67
C PHE A 174 -5.82 6.55 17.36
N VAL A 175 -4.77 7.37 17.27
CA VAL A 175 -4.77 8.77 17.76
C VAL A 175 -5.86 9.59 17.07
N GLN A 176 -6.01 9.43 15.75
CA GLN A 176 -7.06 10.10 14.99
C GLN A 176 -8.47 9.66 15.44
N ALA A 177 -8.68 8.36 15.72
CA ALA A 177 -9.95 7.86 16.24
C ALA A 177 -10.31 8.47 17.60
N LEU A 178 -9.33 8.60 18.50
CA LEU A 178 -9.54 9.27 19.79
C LEU A 178 -9.90 10.74 19.60
N ARG A 179 -9.13 11.49 18.80
CA ARG A 179 -9.45 12.90 18.48
C ARG A 179 -10.83 13.06 17.84
N HIS A 180 -11.24 12.14 16.98
CA HIS A 180 -12.56 12.14 16.34
C HIS A 180 -13.70 11.87 17.35
N GLY A 181 -13.50 10.96 18.30
CA GLY A 181 -14.53 10.65 19.30
C GLY A 181 -14.69 11.71 20.38
N THR A 182 -13.68 12.57 20.60
CA THR A 182 -13.73 13.68 21.58
C THR A 182 -14.68 14.80 21.13
N ARG A 183 -15.09 14.82 19.87
CA ARG A 183 -16.05 15.80 19.37
C ARG A 183 -17.44 15.59 19.98
N ALA A 184 -18.00 16.68 20.50
CA ALA A 184 -19.40 16.73 20.89
C ALA A 184 -20.29 16.59 19.66
N SER A 185 -21.52 16.08 19.82
CA SER A 185 -22.53 16.01 18.76
C SER A 185 -23.04 17.38 18.26
N GLY A 186 -22.26 18.45 18.48
CA GLY A 186 -22.55 19.83 18.09
C GLY A 186 -21.31 20.62 17.64
N ASP A 187 -20.19 19.96 17.31
CA ASP A 187 -19.06 20.62 16.67
C ASP A 187 -19.54 21.19 15.32
N GLN A 188 -19.39 22.50 15.11
CA GLN A 188 -19.84 23.15 13.88
C GLN A 188 -19.21 22.47 12.67
N ALA A 189 -20.05 22.09 11.70
CA ALA A 189 -19.59 21.55 10.44
C ALA A 189 -18.48 22.44 9.86
N PRO A 190 -17.37 21.86 9.34
CA PRO A 190 -16.31 22.68 8.80
C PRO A 190 -16.81 23.51 7.62
N ALA A 191 -16.28 24.72 7.44
CA ALA A 191 -16.68 25.61 6.35
C ALA A 191 -16.58 24.95 4.96
N SER A 192 -15.61 24.06 4.78
CA SER A 192 -15.41 23.25 3.57
C SER A 192 -16.54 22.24 3.30
N ARG A 193 -17.43 21.96 4.27
CA ARG A 193 -18.62 21.12 4.04
C ARG A 193 -19.50 21.72 2.95
N THR A 194 -19.53 23.05 2.79
CA THR A 194 -20.20 23.69 1.67
C THR A 194 -19.62 23.26 0.32
N ASN A 195 -18.29 23.15 0.21
CA ASN A 195 -17.60 22.67 -1.00
C ASN A 195 -17.87 21.18 -1.22
N LEU A 196 -17.85 20.38 -0.15
CA LEU A 196 -18.25 18.97 -0.22
C LEU A 196 -19.65 18.84 -0.81
N MET A 197 -20.63 19.56 -0.25
CA MET A 197 -22.02 19.54 -0.71
C MET A 197 -22.19 20.07 -2.13
N ALA A 198 -21.43 21.10 -2.53
CA ALA A 198 -21.39 21.57 -3.91
C ALA A 198 -20.98 20.44 -4.86
N LYS A 199 -19.94 19.66 -4.52
CA LYS A 199 -19.55 18.51 -5.35
C LYS A 199 -20.61 17.42 -5.41
N LEU A 200 -21.31 17.15 -4.31
CA LEU A 200 -22.45 16.22 -4.29
C LEU A 200 -23.59 16.67 -5.22
N ARG A 201 -23.79 17.99 -5.37
CA ARG A 201 -24.74 18.57 -6.35
C ARG A 201 -24.21 18.59 -7.79
N GLY A 202 -23.00 18.10 -8.03
CA GLY A 202 -22.37 18.06 -9.35
C GLY A 202 -21.68 19.37 -9.76
N GLU A 203 -21.55 20.33 -8.85
CA GLU A 203 -20.85 21.58 -9.11
C GLU A 203 -19.32 21.33 -9.17
N PRO A 204 -18.60 22.00 -10.09
CA PRO A 204 -17.15 21.86 -10.15
C PRO A 204 -16.47 22.56 -8.98
N LEU A 205 -15.39 21.98 -8.45
CA LEU A 205 -14.57 22.59 -7.42
C LEU A 205 -13.26 23.14 -7.98
N ASP A 206 -12.86 24.31 -7.49
CA ASP A 206 -11.55 24.90 -7.78
C ASP A 206 -10.46 24.35 -6.82
N GLU A 207 -9.23 24.83 -7.00
CA GLU A 207 -8.07 24.39 -6.21
C GLU A 207 -8.25 24.69 -4.72
N ALA A 208 -8.72 25.90 -4.37
CA ALA A 208 -8.90 26.31 -2.98
C ALA A 208 -9.97 25.46 -2.29
N ALA A 209 -11.06 25.16 -2.99
CA ALA A 209 -12.11 24.29 -2.50
C ALA A 209 -11.61 22.86 -2.27
N TYR A 210 -10.85 22.30 -3.21
CA TYR A 210 -10.23 20.98 -3.02
C TYR A 210 -9.22 20.96 -1.89
N VAL A 211 -8.37 22.00 -1.73
CA VAL A 211 -7.45 22.11 -0.59
C VAL A 211 -8.23 22.07 0.71
N ALA A 212 -9.27 22.89 0.85
CA ALA A 212 -10.08 22.95 2.07
C ALA A 212 -10.73 21.59 2.40
N VAL A 213 -11.36 20.94 1.41
CA VAL A 213 -11.98 19.61 1.59
C VAL A 213 -10.94 18.55 1.97
N LEU A 214 -9.79 18.51 1.30
CA LEU A 214 -8.75 17.53 1.61
C LEU A 214 -8.09 17.78 2.97
N GLN A 215 -7.88 19.04 3.37
CA GLN A 215 -7.40 19.42 4.71
C GLN A 215 -8.37 18.92 5.79
N ASP A 216 -9.66 19.17 5.61
CA ASP A 216 -10.73 18.71 6.49
C ASP A 216 -10.81 17.19 6.58
N ALA A 217 -10.73 16.50 5.43
CA ALA A 217 -10.69 15.05 5.36
C ALA A 217 -9.51 14.46 6.16
N MET A 218 -8.31 15.02 5.99
CA MET A 218 -7.10 14.59 6.72
C MET A 218 -7.20 14.87 8.22
N ALA A 219 -7.81 16.00 8.60
CA ALA A 219 -8.12 16.32 9.99
C ALA A 219 -9.28 15.49 10.56
N GLY A 220 -9.85 14.57 9.76
CA GLY A 220 -10.99 13.74 10.12
C GLY A 220 -12.24 14.56 10.44
N ARG A 221 -12.40 15.76 9.88
CA ARG A 221 -13.51 16.70 10.13
C ARG A 221 -14.84 16.32 9.47
N TYR A 222 -14.84 15.29 8.64
CA TYR A 222 -16.04 14.68 8.06
C TYR A 222 -16.32 13.30 8.63
N THR A 223 -17.58 12.90 8.59
CA THR A 223 -17.97 11.51 8.84
C THR A 223 -17.51 10.60 7.69
N GLU A 224 -17.39 9.29 7.95
CA GLU A 224 -17.06 8.31 6.91
C GLU A 224 -18.09 8.29 5.77
N ALA A 225 -19.37 8.53 6.09
CA ALA A 225 -20.45 8.63 5.12
C ALA A 225 -20.28 9.86 4.19
N GLU A 226 -20.06 11.04 4.76
CA GLU A 226 -19.85 12.28 3.97
C GLU A 226 -18.62 12.18 3.06
N LEU A 227 -17.52 11.62 3.57
CA LEU A 227 -16.33 11.35 2.77
C LEU A 227 -16.62 10.36 1.65
N THR A 228 -17.33 9.28 1.93
CA THR A 228 -17.68 8.28 0.92
C THR A 228 -18.54 8.87 -0.18
N GLU A 229 -19.58 9.63 0.17
CA GLU A 229 -20.46 10.31 -0.78
C GLU A 229 -19.68 11.30 -1.66
N PHE A 230 -18.81 12.10 -1.05
CA PHE A 230 -17.95 13.02 -1.77
C PHE A 230 -17.05 12.31 -2.79
N LEU A 231 -16.43 11.20 -2.41
CA LEU A 231 -15.55 10.46 -3.30
C LEU A 231 -16.29 9.77 -4.43
N VAL A 232 -17.48 9.23 -4.17
CA VAL A 232 -18.36 8.69 -5.22
C VAL A 232 -18.77 9.80 -6.19
N ALA A 233 -19.16 10.97 -5.69
CA ALA A 233 -19.51 12.12 -6.52
C ALA A 233 -18.31 12.58 -7.36
N ALA A 234 -17.16 12.81 -6.73
CA ALA A 234 -15.94 13.26 -7.40
C ALA A 234 -15.46 12.28 -8.48
N THR A 235 -15.43 10.97 -8.20
CA THR A 235 -14.99 9.98 -9.18
C THR A 235 -15.89 9.89 -10.41
N ARG A 236 -17.19 10.21 -10.27
CA ARG A 236 -18.17 10.20 -11.38
C ARG A 236 -18.16 11.48 -12.22
N SER A 237 -17.83 12.63 -11.64
CA SER A 237 -18.05 13.95 -12.27
C SER A 237 -16.84 14.87 -12.29
N LEU A 238 -15.60 14.35 -12.20
CA LEU A 238 -14.39 15.17 -12.32
C LEU A 238 -14.20 15.71 -13.74
N GLY A 239 -14.42 17.01 -13.95
CA GLY A 239 -14.08 17.72 -15.19
C GLY A 239 -12.56 17.91 -15.36
N ASP A 240 -12.10 18.21 -16.58
CA ASP A 240 -10.65 18.30 -16.88
C ASP A 240 -9.94 19.37 -16.02
N GLN A 241 -10.56 20.54 -15.85
CA GLN A 241 -10.05 21.61 -14.98
C GLN A 241 -10.01 21.20 -13.52
N GLU A 242 -10.99 20.42 -13.05
CA GLU A 242 -11.01 19.91 -11.68
C GLU A 242 -9.91 18.87 -11.44
N VAL A 243 -9.54 18.06 -12.45
CA VAL A 243 -8.41 17.13 -12.30
C VAL A 243 -7.10 17.91 -12.10
N VAL A 244 -6.92 19.03 -12.80
CA VAL A 244 -5.77 19.94 -12.60
C VAL A 244 -5.82 20.56 -11.20
N ALA A 245 -6.97 21.12 -10.81
CA ALA A 245 -7.18 21.72 -9.50
C ALA A 245 -6.91 20.73 -8.36
N LEU A 246 -7.45 19.51 -8.47
CA LEU A 246 -7.21 18.42 -7.53
C LEU A 246 -5.75 18.02 -7.48
N ALA A 247 -5.07 17.95 -8.63
CA ALA A 247 -3.65 17.62 -8.68
C ALA A 247 -2.82 18.69 -7.96
N ARG A 248 -3.10 19.98 -8.19
CA ARG A 248 -2.44 21.11 -7.51
C ARG A 248 -2.72 21.11 -6.01
N ALA A 249 -4.00 20.99 -5.63
CA ALA A 249 -4.42 20.91 -4.23
C ALA A 249 -3.65 19.82 -3.46
N ARG A 250 -3.46 18.65 -4.08
CA ARG A 250 -2.70 17.55 -3.47
C ARG A 250 -1.23 17.86 -3.23
N THR A 251 -0.62 18.78 -4.00
CA THR A 251 0.78 19.19 -3.79
C THR A 251 0.96 20.05 -2.55
N ALA A 252 -0.09 20.71 -2.06
CA ALA A 252 -0.02 21.57 -0.88
C ALA A 252 0.28 20.80 0.43
N PHE A 253 0.08 19.48 0.44
CA PHE A 253 0.20 18.63 1.63
C PHE A 253 1.57 17.98 1.79
N THR A 254 2.48 18.15 0.83
CA THR A 254 3.80 17.52 0.86
C THR A 254 4.82 18.46 0.24
N PRO A 255 5.86 18.89 0.98
CA PRO A 255 6.90 19.74 0.43
C PRO A 255 7.52 19.12 -0.83
N ARG A 256 7.74 19.97 -1.85
CA ARG A 256 8.47 19.57 -3.05
C ARG A 256 9.97 19.48 -2.72
N ILE A 257 10.61 18.39 -3.14
CA ILE A 257 12.07 18.30 -3.11
C ILE A 257 12.62 19.20 -4.24
N ASP A 258 13.45 20.15 -3.86
CA ASP A 258 14.29 20.88 -4.81
C ASP A 258 15.62 20.13 -5.00
N TRP A 259 16.02 19.99 -6.25
CA TRP A 259 17.23 19.28 -6.68
C TRP A 259 18.30 20.22 -7.21
N ASP A 260 18.01 21.52 -7.34
CA ASP A 260 18.91 22.52 -7.95
C ASP A 260 19.39 22.10 -9.36
N GLU A 261 18.49 21.44 -10.10
CA GLU A 261 18.75 20.97 -11.45
C GLU A 261 17.56 21.29 -12.38
N PRO A 262 17.82 21.75 -13.61
CA PRO A 262 16.76 22.10 -14.55
C PRO A 262 15.99 20.88 -15.07
N ILE A 263 16.63 19.70 -15.10
CA ILE A 263 16.05 18.47 -15.64
C ILE A 263 16.20 17.33 -14.63
N VAL A 264 15.12 17.09 -13.91
CA VAL A 264 14.91 15.92 -13.05
C VAL A 264 13.85 15.04 -13.70
N VAL A 265 14.18 13.79 -13.99
CA VAL A 265 13.32 12.88 -14.76
C VAL A 265 12.68 11.82 -13.88
N ASP A 266 11.47 11.36 -14.22
CA ASP A 266 10.83 10.18 -13.64
C ASP A 266 10.10 9.38 -14.74
N LYS A 267 9.84 8.11 -14.45
CA LYS A 267 9.03 7.22 -15.28
C LYS A 267 7.90 6.65 -14.45
N HIS A 268 6.67 6.75 -14.93
CA HIS A 268 5.53 6.05 -14.36
C HIS A 268 5.00 4.98 -15.32
N SER A 269 4.31 3.98 -14.78
CA SER A 269 3.49 3.06 -15.56
C SER A 269 2.21 2.83 -14.80
N ILE A 270 1.08 2.89 -15.48
CA ILE A 270 -0.20 2.53 -14.85
C ILE A 270 -0.24 1.04 -14.47
N GLY A 271 0.68 0.23 -15.02
CA GLY A 271 0.81 -1.20 -14.76
C GLY A 271 -0.25 -2.04 -15.45
N GLY A 272 -0.48 -3.25 -14.95
CA GLY A 272 -1.42 -4.21 -15.55
C GLY A 272 -0.76 -5.23 -16.49
N VAL A 273 0.55 -5.11 -16.75
CA VAL A 273 1.32 -6.10 -17.51
C VAL A 273 2.29 -6.81 -16.56
N PRO A 274 2.20 -8.14 -16.41
CA PRO A 274 3.14 -8.93 -15.59
C PRO A 274 4.56 -8.92 -16.17
N GLY A 275 5.57 -9.06 -15.31
CA GLY A 275 6.97 -9.15 -15.74
C GLY A 275 7.60 -7.84 -16.23
N SER A 276 6.81 -6.76 -16.39
CA SER A 276 7.30 -5.48 -16.93
C SER A 276 8.10 -4.64 -15.91
N ARG A 277 9.27 -5.13 -15.50
CA ARG A 277 10.22 -4.42 -14.60
C ARG A 277 11.25 -3.58 -15.32
N ILE A 278 10.87 -3.00 -16.46
CA ILE A 278 11.72 -2.08 -17.22
C ILE A 278 12.28 -0.93 -16.37
N THR A 279 11.57 -0.50 -15.31
CA THR A 279 12.03 0.59 -14.44
C THR A 279 13.40 0.30 -13.83
N LEU A 280 13.71 -0.96 -13.47
CA LEU A 280 15.00 -1.34 -12.89
C LEU A 280 16.13 -1.35 -13.93
N ILE A 281 15.81 -1.21 -15.23
CA ILE A 281 16.77 -1.09 -16.34
C ILE A 281 16.85 0.37 -16.82
N VAL A 282 15.71 1.04 -16.93
CA VAL A 282 15.61 2.45 -17.35
C VAL A 282 16.34 3.37 -16.38
N VAL A 283 16.11 3.21 -15.08
CA VAL A 283 16.74 4.05 -14.04
C VAL A 283 18.27 4.01 -14.11
N PRO A 284 18.94 2.84 -14.13
CA PRO A 284 20.40 2.81 -14.25
C PRO A 284 20.93 3.30 -15.60
N ILE A 285 20.21 3.12 -16.72
CA ILE A 285 20.63 3.70 -18.01
C ILE A 285 20.63 5.23 -17.92
N VAL A 286 19.55 5.82 -17.40
CA VAL A 286 19.40 7.27 -17.24
C VAL A 286 20.42 7.84 -16.25
N ALA A 287 20.69 7.13 -15.15
CA ALA A 287 21.71 7.50 -14.19
C ALA A 287 23.13 7.41 -14.78
N ALA A 288 23.40 6.42 -15.64
CA ALA A 288 24.67 6.29 -16.35
C ALA A 288 24.87 7.40 -17.40
N TYR A 289 23.78 7.90 -18.00
CA TYR A 289 23.81 9.09 -18.86
C TYR A 289 24.10 10.38 -18.07
N GLY A 290 23.56 10.47 -16.85
CA GLY A 290 23.87 11.55 -15.90
C GLY A 290 22.68 12.39 -15.42
N LEU A 291 21.45 12.08 -15.85
CA LEU A 291 20.25 12.79 -15.38
C LEU A 291 19.83 12.30 -14.00
N ALA A 292 19.32 13.23 -13.17
CA ALA A 292 18.79 12.91 -11.85
C ALA A 292 17.44 12.17 -11.98
N MET A 293 17.30 11.00 -11.35
CA MET A 293 16.09 10.19 -11.36
C MET A 293 15.71 9.67 -9.96
N PRO A 294 15.07 10.49 -9.11
CA PRO A 294 14.56 10.09 -7.79
C PRO A 294 13.28 9.23 -7.90
N LYS A 295 13.40 8.03 -8.48
CA LYS A 295 12.27 7.16 -8.79
C LYS A 295 11.57 6.72 -7.51
N THR A 296 10.34 7.18 -7.32
CA THR A 296 9.45 6.64 -6.27
C THR A 296 8.41 5.69 -6.90
N SER A 297 8.20 4.52 -6.30
CA SER A 297 7.27 3.49 -6.77
C SER A 297 6.39 2.93 -5.66
N SER A 298 5.18 2.50 -6.00
CA SER A 298 4.34 1.72 -5.08
C SER A 298 4.75 0.24 -5.08
N ARG A 299 4.34 -0.48 -4.04
CA ARG A 299 4.31 -1.94 -4.03
C ARG A 299 3.15 -2.47 -4.87
N ALA A 300 3.19 -3.75 -5.18
CA ALA A 300 2.09 -4.45 -5.82
C ALA A 300 0.82 -4.33 -4.95
N ILE A 301 -0.31 -4.13 -5.61
CA ILE A 301 -1.62 -4.20 -4.95
C ILE A 301 -2.35 -5.44 -5.48
N THR A 302 -2.48 -5.56 -6.80
CA THR A 302 -3.16 -6.67 -7.47
C THR A 302 -2.23 -7.51 -8.36
N SER A 303 -1.01 -7.02 -8.64
CA SER A 303 -0.01 -7.74 -9.44
C SER A 303 0.83 -8.70 -8.58
N ALA A 304 1.49 -9.66 -9.24
CA ALA A 304 2.40 -10.61 -8.58
C ALA A 304 3.67 -9.93 -8.02
N ALA A 305 4.03 -8.76 -8.55
CA ALA A 305 5.10 -7.92 -8.04
C ALA A 305 4.86 -6.45 -8.41
N GLY A 306 5.44 -5.54 -7.64
CA GLY A 306 5.59 -4.13 -7.95
C GLY A 306 7.07 -3.76 -8.11
N THR A 307 7.35 -2.57 -8.62
CA THR A 307 8.74 -2.09 -8.78
C THR A 307 9.48 -2.01 -7.46
N ALA A 308 8.81 -1.57 -6.38
CA ALA A 308 9.41 -1.56 -5.04
C ALA A 308 9.67 -2.98 -4.51
N ASP A 309 8.75 -3.93 -4.74
CA ASP A 309 8.95 -5.32 -4.30
C ASP A 309 10.13 -5.98 -5.04
N ALA A 310 10.27 -5.71 -6.35
CA ALA A 310 11.42 -6.16 -7.12
C ALA A 310 12.73 -5.55 -6.60
N MET A 311 12.80 -4.22 -6.44
CA MET A 311 14.02 -3.57 -5.92
C MET A 311 14.38 -4.05 -4.51
N GLU A 312 13.40 -4.37 -3.67
CA GLU A 312 13.62 -4.89 -2.32
C GLU A 312 14.32 -6.26 -2.29
N THR A 313 14.33 -7.00 -3.40
CA THR A 313 15.12 -8.24 -3.51
C THR A 313 16.62 -7.99 -3.53
N VAL A 314 17.07 -6.77 -3.86
CA VAL A 314 18.51 -6.43 -4.03
C VAL A 314 18.97 -5.26 -3.17
N ALA A 315 18.09 -4.36 -2.74
CA ALA A 315 18.45 -3.20 -1.92
C ALA A 315 17.27 -2.71 -1.08
N ARG A 316 17.54 -1.92 -0.04
CA ARG A 316 16.50 -1.27 0.76
C ARG A 316 15.66 -0.30 -0.09
N VAL A 317 14.34 -0.34 0.08
CA VAL A 317 13.39 0.55 -0.62
C VAL A 317 12.67 1.53 0.30
N ASP A 318 12.67 1.24 1.60
CA ASP A 318 12.06 2.10 2.62
C ASP A 318 13.03 3.22 3.02
N LEU A 319 13.05 4.29 2.23
CA LEU A 319 13.99 5.41 2.33
C LEU A 319 13.29 6.66 2.89
N ALA A 320 14.00 7.41 3.73
CA ALA A 320 13.59 8.76 4.13
C ALA A 320 14.01 9.82 3.10
N HIS A 321 13.56 11.07 3.25
CA HIS A 321 13.93 12.17 2.34
C HIS A 321 15.45 12.37 2.23
N ASP A 322 16.17 12.29 3.35
CA ASP A 322 17.64 12.44 3.37
C ASP A 322 18.35 11.25 2.70
N ASP A 323 17.83 10.03 2.86
CA ASP A 323 18.34 8.86 2.14
C ASP A 323 18.20 9.06 0.62
N VAL A 324 17.04 9.56 0.17
CA VAL A 324 16.76 9.83 -1.25
C VAL A 324 17.72 10.89 -1.79
N ARG A 325 17.91 12.01 -1.07
CA ARG A 325 18.89 13.05 -1.44
C ARG A 325 20.30 12.50 -1.57
N ARG A 326 20.75 11.72 -0.59
CA ARG A 326 22.07 11.06 -0.62
C ARG A 326 22.21 10.12 -1.81
N CYS A 327 21.20 9.28 -2.08
CA CYS A 327 21.25 8.32 -3.19
C CYS A 327 21.38 9.05 -4.54
N VAL A 328 20.59 10.10 -4.76
CA VAL A 328 20.66 10.88 -6.00
C VAL A 328 21.99 11.63 -6.13
N ALA A 329 22.50 12.21 -5.04
CA ALA A 329 23.81 12.87 -5.05
C ALA A 329 24.95 11.90 -5.41
N GLN A 330 24.93 10.67 -4.88
CA GLN A 330 26.00 9.69 -5.07
C GLN A 330 25.87 8.86 -6.36
N ALA A 331 24.64 8.55 -6.76
CA ALA A 331 24.36 7.57 -7.82
C ALA A 331 23.48 8.12 -8.95
N ARG A 332 23.12 9.41 -8.91
CA ARG A 332 22.18 10.09 -9.83
C ARG A 332 20.74 9.57 -9.77
N ALA A 333 20.46 8.51 -9.02
CA ALA A 333 19.14 7.94 -8.93
C ALA A 333 18.93 7.13 -7.66
N CYS A 334 17.65 6.87 -7.38
CA CYS A 334 17.19 5.85 -6.44
C CYS A 334 15.89 5.23 -6.96
N ILE A 335 15.54 4.03 -6.50
CA ILE A 335 14.25 3.37 -6.66
C ILE A 335 13.71 3.10 -5.26
N ALA A 336 12.89 4.05 -4.76
CA ALA A 336 12.34 4.04 -3.41
C ALA A 336 10.85 3.64 -3.40
N TRP A 337 10.39 3.13 -2.27
CA TRP A 337 8.96 2.93 -2.01
C TRP A 337 8.31 4.26 -1.59
N ASN A 338 7.13 4.57 -2.15
CA ASN A 338 6.39 5.81 -1.87
C ASN A 338 5.97 5.97 -0.39
N GLY A 339 5.93 4.89 0.41
CA GLY A 339 5.31 4.85 1.73
C GLY A 339 5.78 5.95 2.68
N ARG A 340 7.09 6.04 2.94
CA ARG A 340 7.68 7.05 3.83
C ARG A 340 7.88 8.43 3.20
N LEU A 341 7.65 8.58 1.89
CA LEU A 341 8.04 9.79 1.15
C LEU A 341 6.85 10.66 0.75
N ASN A 342 5.81 10.08 0.16
CA ASN A 342 4.72 10.84 -0.44
C ASN A 342 3.37 10.09 -0.44
N HIS A 343 3.24 9.07 0.41
CA HIS A 343 1.96 8.42 0.66
C HIS A 343 1.21 9.20 1.74
N SER A 344 0.09 9.81 1.35
CA SER A 344 -0.66 10.74 2.20
C SER A 344 -1.81 10.03 2.95
N VAL A 345 -2.29 10.63 4.04
CA VAL A 345 -3.54 10.21 4.72
C VAL A 345 -4.73 10.23 3.76
N VAL A 346 -4.74 11.17 2.79
CA VAL A 346 -5.72 11.18 1.70
C VAL A 346 -5.66 9.88 0.92
N ASP A 347 -4.48 9.37 0.56
CA ASP A 347 -4.37 8.11 -0.17
C ASP A 347 -4.93 6.92 0.62
N ASP A 348 -4.74 6.89 1.94
CA ASP A 348 -5.30 5.84 2.81
C ASP A 348 -6.83 5.88 2.85
N VAL A 349 -7.42 7.06 3.12
CA VAL A 349 -8.87 7.26 3.15
C VAL A 349 -9.50 6.94 1.80
N MET A 350 -8.88 7.44 0.71
CA MET A 350 -9.30 7.14 -0.65
C MET A 350 -9.27 5.64 -0.93
N ASN A 351 -8.16 4.96 -0.62
CA ASN A 351 -8.00 3.54 -0.89
C ASN A 351 -8.99 2.68 -0.09
N ALA A 352 -9.30 3.06 1.15
CA ALA A 352 -10.27 2.36 1.98
C ALA A 352 -11.68 2.41 1.38
N ILE A 353 -12.03 3.51 0.72
CA ILE A 353 -13.38 3.75 0.17
C ILE A 353 -13.51 3.29 -1.29
N THR A 354 -12.56 3.62 -2.17
CA THR A 354 -12.71 3.35 -3.61
C THR A 354 -12.52 1.88 -3.98
N ARG A 355 -11.71 1.14 -3.23
CA ARG A 355 -11.37 -0.25 -3.56
C ARG A 355 -12.55 -1.21 -3.39
N PRO A 356 -13.29 -1.21 -2.25
CA PRO A 356 -14.47 -2.06 -2.11
C PRO A 356 -15.54 -1.75 -3.17
N LEU A 357 -15.68 -0.47 -3.54
CA LEU A 357 -16.72 0.03 -4.44
C LEU A 357 -16.36 -0.08 -5.94
N ARG A 358 -15.13 -0.49 -6.29
CA ARG A 358 -14.63 -0.64 -7.67
C ARG A 358 -14.90 0.59 -8.56
N LEU A 359 -14.84 1.79 -8.00
CA LEU A 359 -15.14 3.04 -8.70
C LEU A 359 -14.12 3.29 -9.83
N ASP A 360 -14.60 3.78 -10.98
CA ASP A 360 -13.70 4.31 -12.00
C ASP A 360 -13.00 5.56 -11.45
N SER A 361 -11.73 5.38 -11.13
CA SER A 361 -10.88 6.37 -10.49
C SER A 361 -9.74 6.79 -11.42
N ARG A 362 -9.86 6.60 -12.75
CA ARG A 362 -8.81 6.96 -13.73
C ARG A 362 -8.40 8.43 -13.60
N ARG A 363 -9.37 9.34 -13.66
CA ARG A 363 -9.16 10.81 -13.52
C ARG A 363 -8.49 11.17 -12.20
N TRP A 364 -9.01 10.63 -11.09
CA TRP A 364 -8.43 10.80 -9.76
C TRP A 364 -7.00 10.25 -9.67
N SER A 365 -6.74 9.12 -10.31
CA SER A 365 -5.43 8.48 -10.33
C SER A 365 -4.40 9.33 -11.04
N VAL A 366 -4.74 10.01 -12.14
CA VAL A 366 -3.85 10.96 -12.82
C VAL A 366 -3.41 12.07 -11.85
N ALA A 367 -4.35 12.70 -11.16
CA ALA A 367 -4.05 13.73 -10.15
C ALA A 367 -3.17 13.19 -9.01
N SER A 368 -3.46 11.99 -8.51
CA SER A 368 -2.66 11.33 -7.46
C SER A 368 -1.24 10.99 -7.92
N ILE A 369 -1.08 10.50 -9.16
CA ILE A 369 0.21 10.10 -9.71
C ILE A 369 1.08 11.32 -9.94
N LEU A 370 0.57 12.34 -10.63
CA LEU A 370 1.37 13.51 -11.00
C LEU A 370 1.68 14.41 -9.82
N SER A 371 0.79 14.56 -8.83
CA SER A 371 1.11 15.30 -7.59
C SER A 371 2.31 14.67 -6.86
N LYS A 372 2.40 13.33 -6.80
CA LYS A 372 3.55 12.62 -6.21
C LYS A 372 4.83 12.76 -7.01
N LYS A 373 4.74 12.84 -8.34
CA LYS A 373 5.88 13.09 -9.23
C LYS A 373 6.41 14.50 -9.02
N TYR A 374 5.50 15.47 -8.95
CA TYR A 374 5.81 16.86 -8.67
C TYR A 374 6.51 17.05 -7.33
N THR A 375 5.97 16.47 -6.24
CA THR A 375 6.56 16.61 -4.89
C THR A 375 7.89 15.87 -4.74
N ALA A 376 8.13 14.82 -5.51
CA ALA A 376 9.46 14.20 -5.62
C ALA A 376 10.48 15.07 -6.38
N GLY A 377 10.09 16.25 -6.87
CA GLY A 377 10.96 17.20 -7.56
C GLY A 377 11.12 16.93 -9.05
N ALA A 378 10.34 16.02 -9.63
CA ALA A 378 10.40 15.77 -11.06
C ALA A 378 10.01 17.04 -11.85
N THR A 379 10.60 17.17 -13.03
CA THR A 379 10.32 18.22 -14.03
C THR A 379 9.82 17.60 -15.33
N HIS A 380 10.34 16.42 -15.67
CA HIS A 380 10.01 15.67 -16.86
C HIS A 380 9.57 14.25 -16.49
N VAL A 381 8.44 13.79 -17.04
CA VAL A 381 7.87 12.49 -16.68
C VAL A 381 7.43 11.74 -17.93
N ILE A 382 7.90 10.50 -18.09
CA ILE A 382 7.33 9.57 -19.08
C ILE A 382 6.29 8.67 -18.42
N VAL A 383 5.13 8.49 -19.05
CA VAL A 383 4.06 7.63 -18.57
C VAL A 383 3.85 6.46 -19.55
N ASP A 384 4.06 5.24 -19.08
CA ASP A 384 3.74 4.00 -19.81
C ASP A 384 2.26 3.65 -19.63
N LEU A 385 1.54 3.51 -20.74
CA LEU A 385 0.11 3.17 -20.82
C LEU A 385 -0.08 1.89 -21.62
N PRO A 386 0.13 0.71 -20.99
CA PRO A 386 -0.14 -0.55 -21.65
C PRO A 386 -1.64 -0.73 -21.88
N TYR A 387 -2.01 -1.13 -23.10
CA TYR A 387 -3.37 -1.53 -23.43
C TYR A 387 -3.45 -3.01 -23.83
N GLY A 388 -4.62 -3.60 -23.67
CA GLY A 388 -4.91 -4.98 -24.01
C GLY A 388 -6.03 -5.54 -23.16
N ALA A 389 -6.67 -6.61 -23.63
CA ALA A 389 -7.87 -7.20 -23.03
C ALA A 389 -7.75 -7.52 -21.53
N GLN A 390 -6.54 -7.82 -21.06
CA GLN A 390 -6.26 -8.21 -19.67
C GLN A 390 -5.49 -7.15 -18.87
N THR A 391 -5.29 -5.97 -19.45
CA THR A 391 -4.63 -4.85 -18.77
C THR A 391 -5.65 -3.92 -18.12
N LYS A 392 -5.19 -2.84 -17.46
CA LYS A 392 -6.08 -1.81 -16.92
C LYS A 392 -6.81 -1.01 -17.99
N LEU A 393 -6.29 -0.99 -19.22
CA LEU A 393 -6.86 -0.28 -20.35
C LEU A 393 -7.18 -1.29 -21.45
N ALA A 394 -8.47 -1.55 -21.67
CA ALA A 394 -8.88 -2.58 -22.61
C ALA A 394 -8.49 -2.25 -24.05
N THR A 395 -8.61 -0.97 -24.43
CA THR A 395 -8.46 -0.49 -25.81
C THR A 395 -7.32 0.51 -25.96
N ARG A 396 -6.81 0.64 -27.18
CA ARG A 396 -5.84 1.68 -27.54
C ARG A 396 -6.42 3.08 -27.38
N ALA A 397 -7.69 3.28 -27.74
CA ALA A 397 -8.37 4.57 -27.62
C ALA A 397 -8.46 5.03 -26.16
N ASP A 398 -8.76 4.12 -25.23
CA ASP A 398 -8.75 4.40 -23.78
C ASP A 398 -7.37 4.87 -23.31
N ALA A 399 -6.30 4.26 -23.83
CA ALA A 399 -4.93 4.61 -23.50
C ALA A 399 -4.51 5.96 -24.08
N GLU A 400 -4.91 6.27 -25.31
CA GLU A 400 -4.65 7.58 -25.93
C GLU A 400 -5.40 8.69 -25.19
N ALA A 401 -6.67 8.47 -24.82
CA ALA A 401 -7.46 9.42 -24.03
C ALA A 401 -6.87 9.67 -22.64
N LEU A 402 -6.45 8.61 -21.94
CA LEU A 402 -5.78 8.77 -20.64
C LEU A 402 -4.41 9.43 -20.78
N GLY A 403 -3.68 9.17 -21.88
CA GLY A 403 -2.41 9.82 -22.19
C GLY A 403 -2.55 11.33 -22.37
N ALA A 404 -3.53 11.76 -23.17
CA ALA A 404 -3.83 13.19 -23.35
C ALA A 404 -4.16 13.87 -22.00
N MET A 405 -4.88 13.17 -21.11
CA MET A 405 -5.17 13.67 -19.77
C MET A 405 -3.91 13.80 -18.90
N PHE A 406 -3.00 12.83 -18.93
CA PHE A 406 -1.71 12.93 -18.23
C PHE A 406 -0.91 14.13 -18.70
N GLU A 407 -0.87 14.38 -20.00
CA GLU A 407 -0.14 15.51 -20.60
C GLU A 407 -0.79 16.85 -20.25
N HIS A 408 -2.12 16.93 -20.31
CA HIS A 408 -2.89 18.12 -19.92
C HIS A 408 -2.66 18.48 -18.44
N VAL A 409 -2.81 17.50 -17.54
CA VAL A 409 -2.62 17.72 -16.10
C VAL A 409 -1.15 17.99 -15.77
N GLY A 410 -0.23 17.33 -16.48
CA GLY A 410 1.20 17.60 -16.41
C GLY A 410 1.54 19.05 -16.69
N LYS A 411 1.09 19.57 -17.84
CA LYS A 411 1.20 21.00 -18.18
C LYS A 411 0.55 21.88 -17.11
N GLY A 412 -0.62 21.47 -16.63
CA GLY A 412 -1.33 22.09 -15.54
C GLY A 412 -0.55 22.16 -14.23
N LEU A 413 0.45 21.30 -13.99
CA LEU A 413 1.35 21.34 -12.81
C LEU A 413 2.72 21.97 -13.11
N GLY A 414 2.97 22.39 -14.35
CA GLY A 414 4.31 22.82 -14.78
C GLY A 414 5.30 21.67 -15.00
N LEU A 415 4.79 20.46 -15.28
CA LEU A 415 5.60 19.30 -15.65
C LEU A 415 5.60 19.07 -17.16
N HIS A 416 6.74 18.68 -17.71
CA HIS A 416 6.83 18.12 -19.06
C HIS A 416 6.48 16.64 -19.02
N VAL A 417 5.23 16.31 -19.34
CA VAL A 417 4.75 14.92 -19.35
C VAL A 417 4.67 14.41 -20.78
N ARG A 418 5.12 13.18 -21.01
CA ARG A 418 4.94 12.46 -22.27
C ARG A 418 4.34 11.08 -22.02
N ALA A 419 3.18 10.81 -22.60
CA ALA A 419 2.51 9.53 -22.50
C ALA A 419 2.88 8.61 -23.68
N LEU A 420 3.20 7.36 -23.38
CA LEU A 420 3.52 6.33 -24.39
C LEU A 420 2.53 5.19 -24.27
N VAL A 421 1.70 5.03 -25.29
CA VAL A 421 0.78 3.90 -25.44
C VAL A 421 1.58 2.68 -25.89
N THR A 422 1.47 1.58 -25.14
CA THR A 422 2.24 0.36 -25.39
C THR A 422 1.35 -0.88 -25.45
N ASP A 423 1.80 -1.89 -26.19
CA ASP A 423 1.13 -3.19 -26.22
C ASP A 423 1.35 -3.92 -24.88
N GLY A 424 0.25 -4.30 -24.23
CA GLY A 424 0.21 -5.08 -23.01
C GLY A 424 -0.55 -6.40 -23.16
N SER A 425 -0.73 -6.89 -24.39
CA SER A 425 -1.42 -8.15 -24.70
C SER A 425 -0.77 -9.41 -24.13
N ARG A 426 0.50 -9.32 -23.69
CA ARG A 426 1.29 -10.44 -23.17
C ARG A 426 2.18 -10.00 -22.00
N PRO A 427 2.59 -10.93 -21.11
CA PRO A 427 3.67 -10.68 -20.16
C PRO A 427 4.94 -10.21 -20.88
N ILE A 428 5.76 -9.44 -20.16
CA ILE A 428 7.06 -8.97 -20.65
C ILE A 428 8.15 -9.68 -19.86
N GLY A 429 9.14 -10.24 -20.54
CA GLY A 429 10.15 -11.08 -19.92
C GLY A 429 9.65 -12.50 -19.63
N ARG A 430 10.43 -13.24 -18.85
CA ARG A 430 10.18 -14.65 -18.50
C ARG A 430 9.74 -14.81 -17.05
N GLY A 431 10.29 -14.01 -16.15
CA GLY A 431 9.98 -14.02 -14.73
C GLY A 431 8.75 -13.19 -14.39
N ILE A 432 7.87 -13.75 -13.55
CA ILE A 432 6.75 -13.05 -12.92
C ILE A 432 6.86 -13.26 -11.41
N GLY A 433 6.98 -12.18 -10.64
CA GLY A 433 7.27 -12.23 -9.19
C GLY A 433 8.62 -11.58 -8.87
N PRO A 434 8.86 -11.11 -7.63
CA PRO A 434 9.94 -10.16 -7.34
C PRO A 434 11.34 -10.63 -7.73
N ALA A 435 11.78 -11.80 -7.24
CA ALA A 435 13.13 -12.32 -7.52
C ALA A 435 13.29 -12.77 -8.98
N LEU A 436 12.25 -13.36 -9.57
CA LEU A 436 12.24 -13.83 -10.95
C LEU A 436 12.33 -12.67 -11.94
N GLU A 437 11.61 -11.57 -11.68
CA GLU A 437 11.68 -10.37 -12.51
C GLU A 437 13.04 -9.67 -12.37
N VAL A 438 13.64 -9.68 -11.18
CA VAL A 438 15.00 -9.14 -10.99
C VAL A 438 16.07 -10.00 -11.66
N ARG A 439 15.92 -11.32 -11.71
CA ARG A 439 16.80 -12.19 -12.51
C ARG A 439 16.83 -11.72 -13.96
N ASP A 440 15.67 -11.53 -14.57
CA ASP A 440 15.56 -11.07 -15.96
C ASP A 440 16.17 -9.68 -16.16
N VAL A 441 15.93 -8.76 -15.22
CA VAL A 441 16.57 -7.42 -15.20
C VAL A 441 18.09 -7.53 -15.19
N ARG A 442 18.65 -8.39 -14.32
CA ARG A 442 20.11 -8.58 -14.22
C ARG A 442 20.69 -9.20 -15.48
N GLN A 443 19.98 -10.13 -16.11
CA GLN A 443 20.37 -10.69 -17.41
C GLN A 443 20.42 -9.59 -18.49
N VAL A 444 19.41 -8.71 -18.56
CA VAL A 444 19.44 -7.59 -19.51
C VAL A 444 20.59 -6.63 -19.22
N LEU A 445 20.80 -6.25 -17.95
CA LEU A 445 21.90 -5.34 -17.57
C LEU A 445 23.29 -5.94 -17.83
N ALA A 446 23.42 -7.26 -17.73
CA ALA A 446 24.68 -7.98 -17.98
C ALA A 446 24.90 -8.35 -19.46
N ASN A 447 23.98 -8.01 -20.36
CA ASN A 447 23.99 -8.47 -21.76
C ASN A 447 24.07 -10.00 -21.88
N ASP A 448 23.39 -10.71 -20.97
CA ASP A 448 23.33 -12.17 -20.96
C ASP A 448 22.61 -12.69 -22.23
N PRO A 449 23.11 -13.74 -22.91
CA PRO A 449 22.45 -14.33 -24.08
C PRO A 449 21.02 -14.83 -23.82
N LEU A 450 20.68 -15.14 -22.57
CA LEU A 450 19.34 -15.56 -22.14
C LEU A 450 18.44 -14.38 -21.74
N ALA A 451 18.93 -13.14 -21.81
CA ALA A 451 18.18 -11.96 -21.47
C ALA A 451 16.91 -11.83 -22.32
N PRO A 452 15.74 -11.55 -21.72
CA PRO A 452 14.52 -11.38 -22.50
C PRO A 452 14.58 -10.15 -23.41
N ALA A 453 14.53 -10.38 -24.72
CA ALA A 453 14.68 -9.34 -25.74
C ALA A 453 13.55 -8.29 -25.68
N ASP A 454 12.33 -8.70 -25.38
CA ASP A 454 11.17 -7.81 -25.23
C ASP A 454 11.30 -6.84 -24.04
N LEU A 455 11.81 -7.33 -22.91
CA LEU A 455 12.12 -6.52 -21.72
C LEU A 455 13.21 -5.49 -22.04
N ARG A 456 14.29 -5.94 -22.70
CA ARG A 456 15.39 -5.07 -23.17
C ARG A 456 14.89 -3.99 -24.12
N GLU A 457 14.16 -4.37 -25.16
CA GLU A 457 13.65 -3.45 -26.18
C GLU A 457 12.71 -2.39 -25.60
N LYS A 458 11.78 -2.80 -24.72
CA LYS A 458 10.90 -1.84 -24.04
C LYS A 458 11.70 -0.92 -23.13
N ALA A 459 12.68 -1.42 -22.38
CA ALA A 459 13.54 -0.58 -21.54
C ALA A 459 14.34 0.44 -22.35
N LEU A 460 14.97 0.04 -23.46
CA LEU A 460 15.73 0.93 -24.34
C LEU A 460 14.86 2.01 -24.98
N ARG A 461 13.63 1.66 -25.40
CA ARG A 461 12.66 2.63 -25.92
C ARG A 461 12.37 3.71 -24.87
N PHE A 462 12.03 3.33 -23.64
CA PHE A 462 11.71 4.31 -22.58
C PHE A 462 12.93 5.12 -22.14
N ALA A 463 14.10 4.48 -22.00
CA ALA A 463 15.33 5.20 -21.65
C ALA A 463 15.71 6.21 -22.75
N GLY A 464 15.56 5.86 -24.01
CA GLY A 464 15.84 6.77 -25.13
C GLY A 464 14.91 7.99 -25.16
N GLU A 465 13.64 7.79 -24.87
CA GLU A 465 12.67 8.90 -24.76
C GLU A 465 12.98 9.82 -23.56
N ILE A 466 13.43 9.26 -22.42
CA ILE A 466 13.83 10.05 -21.25
C ILE A 466 15.12 10.83 -21.52
N ILE A 467 16.13 10.19 -22.11
CA ILE A 467 17.40 10.84 -22.45
C ILE A 467 17.17 11.98 -23.46
N ALA A 468 16.19 11.84 -24.35
CA ALA A 468 15.83 12.88 -25.31
C ALA A 468 15.20 14.14 -24.69
N PHE A 469 14.86 14.15 -23.39
CA PHE A 469 14.52 15.39 -22.69
C PHE A 469 15.73 16.32 -22.55
N ASP A 470 16.95 15.79 -22.60
CA ASP A 470 18.14 16.62 -22.69
C ASP A 470 18.17 17.31 -24.07
N PRO A 471 18.12 18.67 -24.12
CA PRO A 471 18.08 19.40 -25.38
C PRO A 471 19.29 19.11 -26.28
N ARG A 472 20.41 18.66 -25.72
CA ARG A 472 21.64 18.32 -26.46
C ARG A 472 21.51 17.03 -27.26
N VAL A 473 20.57 16.14 -26.91
CA VAL A 473 20.35 14.86 -27.59
C VAL A 473 19.42 15.03 -28.79
N GLY A 474 18.46 15.94 -28.69
CA GLY A 474 17.59 16.41 -29.79
C GLY A 474 16.50 15.44 -30.27
N SER A 475 16.63 14.11 -30.10
CA SER A 475 15.60 13.15 -30.54
C SER A 475 15.59 11.84 -29.76
N ALA A 476 14.41 11.20 -29.72
CA ALA A 476 14.23 9.86 -29.15
C ALA A 476 15.10 8.79 -29.83
N ALA A 477 15.33 8.91 -31.15
CA ALA A 477 16.18 7.99 -31.88
C ALA A 477 17.65 8.11 -31.46
N ALA A 478 18.15 9.34 -31.27
CA ALA A 478 19.49 9.57 -30.73
C ALA A 478 19.59 9.10 -29.28
N GLY A 479 18.59 9.41 -28.44
CA GLY A 479 18.51 8.94 -27.07
C GLY A 479 18.53 7.40 -26.98
N ARG A 480 17.81 6.70 -27.88
CA ARG A 480 17.84 5.23 -27.92
C ARG A 480 19.22 4.69 -28.29
N ARG A 481 19.93 5.30 -29.25
CA ARG A 481 21.32 4.91 -29.56
C ARG A 481 22.24 5.06 -28.36
N ILE A 482 22.13 6.17 -27.62
CA ILE A 482 22.90 6.40 -26.38
C ILE A 482 22.53 5.36 -25.32
N ALA A 483 21.23 5.13 -25.09
CA ALA A 483 20.76 4.12 -24.14
C ALA A 483 21.29 2.72 -24.46
N THR A 484 21.29 2.34 -25.74
CA THR A 484 21.85 1.07 -26.21
C THR A 484 23.34 0.99 -25.92
N ALA A 485 24.12 2.01 -26.27
CA ALA A 485 25.55 2.03 -25.99
C ALA A 485 25.86 1.92 -24.48
N LEU A 486 25.15 2.67 -23.63
CA LEU A 486 25.31 2.61 -22.17
C LEU A 486 24.96 1.23 -21.58
N LEU A 487 23.99 0.52 -22.17
CA LEU A 487 23.65 -0.84 -21.78
C LEU A 487 24.71 -1.84 -22.25
N ASP A 488 25.11 -1.77 -23.52
CA ASP A 488 26.04 -2.71 -24.16
C ASP A 488 27.45 -2.60 -23.59
N GLU A 489 27.89 -1.39 -23.25
CA GLU A 489 29.19 -1.13 -22.60
C GLU A 489 29.19 -1.47 -21.10
N GLY A 490 28.09 -1.98 -20.54
CA GLY A 490 27.97 -2.35 -19.13
C GLY A 490 27.87 -1.17 -18.15
N LYS A 491 27.81 0.07 -18.64
CA LYS A 491 27.69 1.28 -17.80
C LYS A 491 26.39 1.32 -17.02
N ALA A 492 25.30 0.82 -17.60
CA ALA A 492 24.03 0.66 -16.90
C ALA A 492 24.13 -0.36 -15.74
N SER A 493 24.80 -1.49 -15.95
CA SER A 493 25.04 -2.47 -14.88
C SER A 493 25.83 -1.87 -13.71
N ALA A 494 26.90 -1.13 -14.02
CA ALA A 494 27.68 -0.41 -13.01
C ALA A 494 26.85 0.64 -12.27
N ALA A 495 25.99 1.38 -12.97
CA ALA A 495 25.07 2.34 -12.34
C ALA A 495 24.05 1.66 -11.42
N PHE A 496 23.49 0.51 -11.81
CA PHE A 496 22.58 -0.27 -10.97
C PHE A 496 23.26 -0.69 -9.66
N ALA A 497 24.50 -1.16 -9.73
CA ALA A 497 25.29 -1.50 -8.54
C ALA A 497 25.53 -0.28 -7.63
N ARG A 498 25.86 0.89 -8.19
CA ARG A 498 26.01 2.14 -7.41
C ARG A 498 24.70 2.55 -6.73
N ILE A 499 23.58 2.48 -7.43
CA ILE A 499 22.25 2.81 -6.89
C ILE A 499 21.91 1.86 -5.73
N ALA A 500 22.08 0.55 -5.94
CA ALA A 500 21.83 -0.45 -4.91
C ALA A 500 22.71 -0.20 -3.66
N ALA A 501 24.00 0.08 -3.85
CA ALA A 501 24.92 0.39 -2.76
C ALA A 501 24.49 1.65 -1.98
N ALA A 502 24.17 2.74 -2.67
CA ALA A 502 23.77 4.00 -2.04
C ALA A 502 22.45 3.88 -1.24
N GLN A 503 21.54 3.01 -1.68
CA GLN A 503 20.29 2.71 -0.98
C GLN A 503 20.46 1.80 0.24
N GLY A 504 21.55 1.03 0.29
CA GLY A 504 21.76 -0.08 1.21
C GLY A 504 21.50 -1.40 0.49
N ALA A 505 22.53 -1.94 -0.17
CA ALA A 505 22.45 -3.21 -0.89
C ALA A 505 22.23 -4.38 0.08
N ARG A 506 21.48 -5.37 -0.36
CA ARG A 506 21.33 -6.63 0.39
C ARG A 506 22.57 -7.49 0.16
N ALA A 507 23.17 -7.95 1.25
CA ALA A 507 24.33 -8.84 1.20
C ALA A 507 24.02 -10.14 0.42
N ALA A 508 22.82 -10.70 0.62
CA ALA A 508 22.31 -11.84 -0.14
C ALA A 508 21.02 -11.43 -0.86
N PRO A 509 21.08 -11.16 -2.18
CA PRO A 509 19.89 -10.96 -2.99
C PRO A 509 18.94 -12.17 -2.93
N VAL A 510 17.64 -11.93 -2.99
CA VAL A 510 16.64 -13.01 -2.97
C VAL A 510 16.69 -13.77 -4.30
N ALA A 511 16.80 -15.09 -4.22
CA ALA A 511 16.71 -15.99 -5.37
C ALA A 511 15.29 -16.57 -5.51
N PRO A 512 14.91 -17.08 -6.70
CA PRO A 512 13.66 -17.82 -6.87
C PRO A 512 13.55 -19.00 -5.88
N GLY A 513 12.33 -19.27 -5.42
CA GLY A 513 12.04 -20.32 -4.43
C GLY A 513 12.41 -21.73 -4.91
N ALA A 514 12.86 -22.57 -3.98
CA ALA A 514 13.35 -23.92 -4.28
C ALA A 514 12.22 -24.94 -4.53
N HIS A 515 11.03 -24.73 -3.96
CA HIS A 515 9.87 -25.58 -4.21
C HIS A 515 9.32 -25.26 -5.59
N THR A 516 9.36 -26.23 -6.50
CA THR A 516 8.98 -26.00 -7.90
C THR A 516 8.05 -27.07 -8.46
N CYS A 517 7.17 -26.65 -9.37
CA CYS A 517 6.26 -27.51 -10.11
C CYS A 517 6.24 -27.04 -11.56
N VAL A 518 6.44 -27.96 -12.50
CA VAL A 518 6.38 -27.67 -13.94
C VAL A 518 4.97 -27.91 -14.43
N VAL A 519 4.45 -26.94 -15.18
CA VAL A 519 3.21 -27.09 -15.96
C VAL A 519 3.59 -27.33 -17.42
N SER A 520 3.13 -28.44 -17.95
CA SER A 520 3.47 -28.92 -19.31
C SER A 520 2.30 -28.79 -20.27
N ALA A 521 2.60 -28.77 -21.57
CA ALA A 521 1.62 -28.73 -22.64
C ALA A 521 0.76 -29.99 -22.66
N ALA A 522 -0.57 -29.82 -22.63
CA ALA A 522 -1.51 -30.94 -22.71
C ALA A 522 -1.57 -31.56 -24.12
N LEU A 523 -1.23 -30.78 -25.15
CA LEU A 523 -1.24 -31.16 -26.56
C LEU A 523 -0.08 -30.48 -27.31
N ALA A 524 0.25 -31.03 -28.48
CA ALA A 524 1.23 -30.44 -29.39
C ALA A 524 0.59 -29.32 -30.22
N GLY A 525 1.35 -28.27 -30.55
CA GLY A 525 0.87 -27.17 -31.38
C GLY A 525 1.69 -25.90 -31.24
N ARG A 526 1.10 -24.76 -31.57
CA ARG A 526 1.74 -23.44 -31.46
C ARG A 526 1.14 -22.61 -30.33
N VAL A 527 1.98 -22.02 -29.48
CA VAL A 527 1.53 -21.11 -28.41
C VAL A 527 0.88 -19.87 -29.03
N ALA A 528 -0.45 -19.76 -28.87
CA ALA A 528 -1.29 -18.75 -29.48
C ALA A 528 -1.59 -17.56 -28.55
N ALA A 529 -1.47 -17.74 -27.23
CA ALA A 529 -1.60 -16.67 -26.25
C ALA A 529 -1.01 -17.06 -24.89
N ILE A 530 -0.58 -16.06 -24.11
CA ILE A 530 -0.23 -16.20 -22.70
C ILE A 530 -1.04 -15.17 -21.92
N ASP A 531 -1.99 -15.62 -21.11
CA ASP A 531 -2.86 -14.77 -20.31
C ASP A 531 -2.12 -14.25 -19.08
N GLY A 532 -1.78 -12.96 -19.09
CA GLY A 532 -1.01 -12.33 -18.03
C GLY A 532 -1.74 -12.25 -16.69
N LEU A 533 -3.07 -12.16 -16.72
CA LEU A 533 -3.89 -12.09 -15.51
C LEU A 533 -3.92 -13.46 -14.82
N ARG A 534 -4.13 -14.53 -15.59
CA ARG A 534 -4.09 -15.93 -15.10
C ARG A 534 -2.69 -16.27 -14.57
N ILE A 535 -1.63 -15.98 -15.33
CA ILE A 535 -0.23 -16.18 -14.88
C ILE A 535 0.06 -15.44 -13.56
N SER A 536 -0.38 -14.18 -13.44
CA SER A 536 -0.25 -13.43 -12.19
C SER A 536 -1.11 -14.00 -11.06
N GLY A 537 -2.24 -14.62 -11.37
CA GLY A 537 -3.06 -15.37 -10.42
C GLY A 537 -2.30 -16.54 -9.80
N VAL A 538 -1.67 -17.37 -10.64
CA VAL A 538 -0.84 -18.51 -10.20
C VAL A 538 0.36 -18.04 -9.39
N ALA A 539 1.07 -16.99 -9.85
CA ALA A 539 2.20 -16.41 -9.11
C ALA A 539 1.80 -15.94 -7.69
N ARG A 540 0.62 -15.31 -7.55
CA ARG A 540 0.10 -14.88 -6.25
C ARG A 540 -0.31 -16.06 -5.37
N ALA A 541 -0.91 -17.09 -5.94
CA ALA A 541 -1.23 -18.33 -5.22
C ALA A 541 0.05 -19.02 -4.69
N ALA A 542 1.16 -18.93 -5.43
CA ALA A 542 2.46 -19.46 -5.02
C ALA A 542 3.13 -18.65 -3.88
N GLY A 543 2.65 -17.43 -3.60
CA GLY A 543 3.10 -16.59 -2.48
C GLY A 543 3.51 -15.18 -2.86
N ALA A 544 3.65 -14.85 -4.15
CA ALA A 544 4.11 -13.55 -4.59
C ALA A 544 3.08 -12.42 -4.30
N PRO A 545 3.50 -11.19 -3.98
CA PRO A 545 4.87 -10.75 -3.71
C PRO A 545 5.31 -10.94 -2.25
N ARG A 546 4.44 -11.48 -1.36
CA ARG A 546 4.74 -11.60 0.08
C ARG A 546 5.96 -12.48 0.32
N ASP A 547 6.05 -13.57 -0.44
CA ASP A 547 7.29 -14.29 -0.64
C ASP A 547 7.95 -13.76 -1.91
N ALA A 548 9.10 -13.11 -1.74
CA ALA A 548 9.85 -12.52 -2.85
C ALA A 548 10.49 -13.57 -3.78
N GLY A 549 10.71 -14.80 -3.31
CA GLY A 549 11.20 -15.92 -4.12
C GLY A 549 10.10 -16.60 -4.93
N ALA A 550 8.84 -16.42 -4.56
CA ALA A 550 7.71 -17.04 -5.24
C ALA A 550 7.35 -16.36 -6.56
N GLY A 551 6.80 -17.12 -7.50
CA GLY A 551 6.36 -16.60 -8.80
C GLY A 551 6.31 -17.65 -9.91
N ILE A 552 6.38 -17.18 -11.16
CA ILE A 552 6.34 -18.00 -12.37
C ILE A 552 7.57 -17.72 -13.23
N ASP A 553 8.18 -18.77 -13.76
CA ASP A 553 9.21 -18.72 -14.81
C ASP A 553 8.63 -19.28 -16.12
N LEU A 554 8.42 -18.41 -17.11
CA LEU A 554 7.94 -18.79 -18.43
C LEU A 554 9.06 -19.51 -19.20
N LEU A 555 8.74 -20.69 -19.73
CA LEU A 555 9.63 -21.56 -20.48
C LEU A 555 9.30 -21.58 -21.97
N CYS A 556 8.17 -21.00 -22.36
CA CYS A 556 7.77 -20.76 -23.75
C CYS A 556 7.40 -19.27 -23.96
N THR A 557 7.32 -18.87 -25.23
CA THR A 557 6.84 -17.55 -25.63
C THR A 557 5.78 -17.67 -26.72
N PHE A 558 5.11 -16.57 -27.02
CA PHE A 558 4.14 -16.50 -28.10
C PHE A 558 4.75 -16.96 -29.44
N GLY A 559 4.04 -17.82 -30.15
CA GLY A 559 4.46 -18.38 -31.43
C GLY A 559 5.44 -19.55 -31.34
N THR A 560 5.91 -19.93 -30.16
CA THR A 560 6.75 -21.14 -30.00
C THR A 560 5.93 -22.39 -30.31
N ARG A 561 6.49 -23.31 -31.11
CA ARG A 561 5.94 -24.67 -31.27
C ARG A 561 6.31 -25.51 -30.04
N VAL A 562 5.35 -26.25 -29.50
CA VAL A 562 5.52 -27.10 -28.32
C VAL A 562 5.01 -28.51 -28.60
N ALA A 563 5.73 -29.52 -28.12
CA ALA A 563 5.27 -30.90 -28.12
C ALA A 563 4.35 -31.17 -26.91
N GLN A 564 3.50 -32.20 -27.00
CA GLN A 564 2.77 -32.69 -25.83
C GLN A 564 3.77 -33.08 -24.72
N GLY A 565 3.49 -32.66 -23.49
CA GLY A 565 4.36 -32.87 -22.33
C GLY A 565 5.51 -31.87 -22.18
N GLN A 566 5.75 -31.01 -23.18
CA GLN A 566 6.82 -30.00 -23.11
C GLN A 566 6.51 -28.95 -22.02
N PRO A 567 7.49 -28.56 -21.19
CA PRO A 567 7.30 -27.51 -20.18
C PRO A 567 6.86 -26.16 -20.78
N LEU A 568 5.79 -25.60 -20.24
CA LEU A 568 5.29 -24.26 -20.60
C LEU A 568 5.78 -23.20 -19.62
N TYR A 569 5.65 -23.47 -18.33
CA TYR A 569 6.16 -22.61 -17.27
C TYR A 569 6.43 -23.41 -16.00
N ARG A 570 7.26 -22.83 -15.12
CA ARG A 570 7.58 -23.38 -13.80
C ARG A 570 7.05 -22.46 -12.71
N ILE A 571 6.37 -23.04 -11.74
CA ILE A 571 5.93 -22.36 -10.52
C ILE A 571 7.07 -22.44 -9.50
N HIS A 572 7.40 -21.32 -8.87
CA HIS A 572 8.30 -21.22 -7.72
C HIS A 572 7.51 -20.79 -6.49
N ALA A 573 7.72 -21.45 -5.35
CA ALA A 573 7.06 -21.13 -4.09
C ALA A 573 8.02 -21.27 -2.90
N GLY A 574 7.69 -20.63 -1.77
CA GLY A 574 8.44 -20.76 -0.51
C GLY A 574 8.04 -21.92 0.38
N SER A 575 7.02 -22.70 0.00
CA SER A 575 6.60 -23.90 0.73
C SER A 575 5.84 -24.86 -0.18
N ASP A 576 5.82 -26.15 0.18
CA ASP A 576 5.06 -27.17 -0.54
C ASP A 576 3.54 -26.90 -0.50
N ALA A 577 3.01 -26.35 0.60
CA ALA A 577 1.60 -26.00 0.70
C ALA A 577 1.20 -24.91 -0.30
N ALA A 578 2.01 -23.86 -0.43
CA ALA A 578 1.79 -22.81 -1.43
C ALA A 578 1.98 -23.33 -2.86
N LEU A 579 2.96 -24.21 -3.08
CA LEU A 579 3.17 -24.86 -4.36
C LEU A 579 1.96 -25.71 -4.78
N ALA A 580 1.43 -26.51 -3.87
CA ALA A 580 0.26 -27.36 -4.11
C ALA A 580 -0.97 -26.52 -4.47
N ALA A 581 -1.22 -25.42 -3.74
CA ALA A 581 -2.32 -24.50 -4.03
C ALA A 581 -2.18 -23.84 -5.41
N ALA A 582 -0.99 -23.37 -5.77
CA ALA A 582 -0.72 -22.77 -7.07
C ALA A 582 -0.84 -23.79 -8.21
N ALA A 583 -0.34 -25.02 -8.01
CA ALA A 583 -0.40 -26.09 -9.00
C ALA A 583 -1.84 -26.56 -9.24
N ALA A 584 -2.68 -26.62 -8.19
CA ALA A 584 -4.11 -26.91 -8.33
C ALA A 584 -4.82 -25.81 -9.14
N LEU A 585 -4.56 -24.53 -8.86
CA LEU A 585 -5.12 -23.41 -9.63
C LEU A 585 -4.71 -23.46 -11.11
N ALA A 586 -3.48 -23.87 -11.38
CA ALA A 586 -2.93 -24.01 -12.73
C ALA A 586 -3.51 -25.20 -13.52
N ARG A 587 -3.98 -26.27 -12.87
CA ARG A 587 -4.53 -27.45 -13.54
C ARG A 587 -6.05 -27.41 -13.69
N ASP A 588 -6.75 -27.12 -12.60
CA ASP A 588 -8.18 -27.43 -12.47
C ASP A 588 -9.07 -26.18 -12.29
N GLY A 589 -8.45 -25.00 -12.28
CA GLY A 589 -9.14 -23.72 -12.02
C GLY A 589 -9.30 -22.84 -13.26
N ALA A 590 -9.73 -21.59 -13.02
CA ALA A 590 -9.86 -20.55 -14.05
C ALA A 590 -8.54 -20.19 -14.77
N CYS A 591 -7.40 -20.76 -14.34
CA CYS A 591 -6.08 -20.54 -14.92
C CYS A 591 -5.57 -21.74 -15.76
N SER A 592 -6.38 -22.77 -16.00
CA SER A 592 -5.99 -23.96 -16.77
C SER A 592 -5.55 -23.65 -18.20
N GLU A 593 -6.10 -22.59 -18.82
CA GLU A 593 -5.66 -22.08 -20.12
C GLU A 593 -4.89 -20.76 -19.97
N ALA A 594 -4.00 -20.67 -18.98
CA ALA A 594 -3.07 -19.54 -18.86
C ALA A 594 -2.14 -19.43 -20.09
N VAL A 595 -1.84 -20.56 -20.73
CA VAL A 595 -1.13 -20.63 -22.01
C VAL A 595 -2.03 -21.38 -22.99
N ARG A 596 -2.46 -20.71 -24.05
CA ARG A 596 -3.30 -21.28 -25.09
C ARG A 596 -2.43 -21.79 -26.23
N ILE A 597 -2.70 -23.00 -26.68
CA ILE A 597 -2.01 -23.66 -27.79
C ILE A 597 -3.04 -23.92 -28.88
N ASP A 598 -2.76 -23.42 -30.09
CA ASP A 598 -3.52 -23.83 -31.28
C ASP A 598 -2.92 -25.17 -31.73
N PRO A 599 -3.73 -26.26 -31.77
CA PRO A 599 -3.24 -27.58 -32.12
C PRO A 599 -2.72 -27.60 -33.56
N ASP A 600 -1.73 -28.46 -33.80
CA ASP A 600 -1.21 -28.73 -35.15
C ASP A 600 -2.21 -29.45 -36.05
#